data_AF-A0A8J3MVT4-F1
#
_entry.id   AF-A0A8J3MVT4-F1
#
_cell.length_a   1.000
_cell.length_b   1.000
_cell.length_c   1.000
_cell.angle_alpha   90.00
_cell.angle_beta   90.00
_cell.angle_gamma   90.00
#
_symmetry.space_group_name_H-M   'P 1'
#
loop_
_entity.id
_entity.type
_entity.pdbx_description
1 polymer ?
#
loop_
_entity_poly.entity_id
_entity_poly.type
_entity_poly.pdbx_seq_one_letter_code
_entity_poly.pdbx_strand_id
1 'polypeptide(L)'
;MFVALLRRTAVPPLGVASTGGILIEVPTRTTALSQWCHGCGTKVKKPLSERWHQCACGVGPIQRDLYSAFLAAYLDPADPIPSCARYQVYWEGAEARLRAAHERTVQRAREGQVLPRSLGLTRARARLPESRGEPPQGPAFLLRQGRWEAWNERLEPPLL
;
A
#
# COMPACT_ATOMS: atom_id res chain seq x y z
N MET A 1 -7.85 -25.84 3.84
CA MET A 1 -7.90 -24.89 4.96
C MET A 1 -7.94 -23.40 4.57
N PHE A 2 -7.43 -22.93 3.42
CA PHE A 2 -7.81 -21.60 2.86
C PHE A 2 -7.93 -21.65 1.34
N VAL A 3 -6.91 -22.17 0.65
CA VAL A 3 -6.95 -22.45 -0.80
C VAL A 3 -8.11 -23.37 -1.17
N ALA A 4 -8.37 -24.40 -0.35
CA ALA A 4 -9.53 -25.27 -0.52
C ALA A 4 -10.87 -24.53 -0.40
N LEU A 5 -10.94 -23.43 0.37
CA LEU A 5 -12.15 -22.60 0.43
C LEU A 5 -12.31 -21.78 -0.85
N LEU A 6 -11.22 -21.18 -1.37
CA LEU A 6 -11.22 -20.45 -2.64
C LEU A 6 -11.62 -21.34 -3.83
N ARG A 7 -11.24 -22.62 -3.81
CA ARG A 7 -11.66 -23.63 -4.82
C ARG A 7 -13.13 -24.03 -4.68
N ARG A 8 -13.67 -24.01 -3.46
CA ARG A 8 -15.00 -24.56 -3.11
C ARG A 8 -16.11 -23.51 -3.06
N THR A 9 -15.78 -22.23 -2.88
CA THR A 9 -16.80 -21.19 -2.78
C THR A 9 -17.52 -21.04 -4.11
N ALA A 10 -18.72 -21.64 -4.16
CA ALA A 10 -19.80 -21.34 -5.08
C ALA A 10 -20.83 -20.40 -4.41
N VAL A 11 -20.35 -19.43 -3.61
CA VAL A 11 -21.20 -18.41 -2.98
C VAL A 11 -21.05 -17.14 -3.81
N PRO A 12 -22.06 -16.77 -4.62
CA PRO A 12 -22.01 -15.49 -5.33
C PRO A 12 -21.94 -14.34 -4.31
N PRO A 13 -21.12 -13.30 -4.56
CA PRO A 13 -20.41 -13.00 -5.81
C PRO A 13 -18.90 -13.34 -5.82
N LEU A 14 -18.38 -14.15 -4.89
CA LEU A 14 -16.93 -14.16 -4.56
C LEU A 14 -16.18 -15.45 -4.92
N GLY A 15 -16.81 -16.39 -5.60
CA GLY A 15 -16.23 -17.68 -5.95
C GLY A 15 -15.48 -17.70 -7.28
N VAL A 16 -14.22 -18.16 -7.29
CA VAL A 16 -13.42 -18.31 -8.54
C VAL A 16 -14.14 -19.22 -9.54
N ALA A 17 -14.69 -20.35 -9.10
CA ALA A 17 -15.45 -21.24 -9.98
C ALA A 17 -16.79 -20.63 -10.45
N SER A 18 -17.46 -19.84 -9.60
CA SER A 18 -18.73 -19.19 -9.94
C SER A 18 -18.59 -18.03 -10.92
N THR A 19 -17.40 -17.41 -11.02
CA THR A 19 -17.11 -16.34 -11.97
C THR A 19 -16.42 -16.86 -13.25
N GLY A 20 -16.25 -18.17 -13.40
CA GLY A 20 -15.47 -18.77 -14.50
C GLY A 20 -13.96 -18.50 -14.40
N GLY A 21 -13.48 -18.04 -13.24
CA GLY A 21 -12.06 -17.82 -12.99
C GLY A 21 -11.29 -19.12 -12.76
N ILE A 22 -9.97 -19.04 -12.89
CA ILE A 22 -9.04 -20.14 -12.62
C ILE A 22 -8.22 -19.79 -11.36
N LEU A 23 -8.01 -20.76 -10.48
CA LEU A 23 -7.12 -20.61 -9.34
C LEU A 23 -5.78 -21.29 -9.63
N ILE A 24 -4.72 -20.51 -9.70
CA ILE A 24 -3.36 -20.99 -9.91
C ILE A 24 -2.55 -20.76 -8.62
N GLU A 25 -1.90 -21.81 -8.13
CA GLU A 25 -1.01 -21.72 -6.98
C GLU A 25 0.43 -21.52 -7.46
N VAL A 26 1.11 -20.55 -6.87
CA VAL A 26 2.54 -20.29 -7.14
C VAL A 26 3.36 -20.52 -5.88
N PRO A 27 4.57 -21.12 -5.95
CA PRO A 27 5.34 -21.45 -4.76
C PRO A 27 5.87 -20.18 -4.09
N THR A 28 5.45 -19.91 -2.85
CA THR A 28 5.77 -18.65 -2.14
C THR A 28 7.20 -18.59 -1.61
N ARG A 29 7.82 -19.74 -1.31
CA ARG A 29 9.18 -19.81 -0.77
C ARG A 29 10.26 -19.54 -1.83
N THR A 30 10.07 -20.06 -3.04
CA THR A 30 11.04 -19.89 -4.14
C THR A 30 10.88 -18.51 -4.75
N THR A 31 9.66 -18.12 -5.13
CA THR A 31 9.36 -16.80 -5.73
C THR A 31 9.70 -15.65 -4.78
N ALA A 32 9.32 -15.77 -3.50
CA ALA A 32 9.56 -14.78 -2.45
C ALA A 32 9.27 -13.33 -2.88
N LEU A 33 8.12 -13.11 -3.54
CA LEU A 33 7.76 -11.84 -4.18
C LEU A 33 7.69 -10.65 -3.22
N SER A 34 7.49 -10.88 -1.92
CA SER A 34 7.51 -9.82 -0.90
C SER A 34 8.92 -9.31 -0.57
N GLN A 35 9.96 -10.04 -0.99
CA GLN A 35 11.37 -9.76 -0.74
C GLN A 35 12.12 -9.34 -2.01
N TRP A 36 11.65 -9.81 -3.17
CA TRP A 36 12.30 -9.63 -4.46
C TRP A 36 11.94 -8.28 -5.11
N CYS A 37 12.90 -7.66 -5.81
CA CYS A 37 12.69 -6.42 -6.55
C CYS A 37 12.85 -6.64 -8.06
N HIS A 38 11.89 -6.18 -8.85
CA HIS A 38 11.92 -6.32 -10.30
C HIS A 38 12.90 -5.38 -11.02
N GLY A 39 13.27 -4.27 -10.40
CA GLY A 39 14.20 -3.31 -11.01
C GLY A 39 15.64 -3.82 -11.02
N CYS A 40 16.05 -4.57 -10.00
CA CYS A 40 17.45 -5.01 -9.84
C CYS A 40 17.61 -6.51 -9.55
N GLY A 41 16.53 -7.27 -9.40
CA GLY A 41 16.56 -8.70 -9.10
C GLY A 41 16.99 -9.05 -7.67
N THR A 42 17.29 -8.06 -6.84
CA THR A 42 17.76 -8.28 -5.47
C THR A 42 16.63 -8.81 -4.59
N LYS A 43 16.95 -9.80 -3.74
CA LYS A 43 16.05 -10.37 -2.75
C LYS A 43 16.51 -9.96 -1.35
N VAL A 44 15.70 -9.17 -0.65
CA VAL A 44 16.00 -8.67 0.71
C VAL A 44 14.94 -9.18 1.67
N LYS A 45 15.37 -9.85 2.75
CA LYS A 45 14.44 -10.24 3.83
C LYS A 45 13.89 -8.98 4.51
N LYS A 46 12.57 -8.90 4.62
CA LYS A 46 11.85 -7.79 5.25
C LYS A 46 11.06 -8.30 6.45
N PRO A 47 11.09 -7.63 7.62
CA PRO A 47 10.22 -7.98 8.73
C PRO A 47 8.75 -7.76 8.36
N LEU A 48 7.83 -8.43 9.06
CA LEU A 48 6.40 -8.31 8.79
C LEU A 48 5.86 -6.89 9.02
N SER A 49 6.52 -6.09 9.87
CA SER A 49 6.21 -4.67 10.12
C SER A 49 6.59 -3.76 8.94
N GLU A 50 7.53 -4.15 8.08
CA GLU A 50 7.95 -3.35 6.93
C GLU A 50 6.95 -3.50 5.77
N ARG A 51 5.92 -2.65 5.75
CA ARG A 51 4.80 -2.69 4.79
C ARG A 51 5.06 -1.95 3.48
N TRP A 52 6.27 -1.45 3.28
CA TRP A 52 6.68 -0.69 2.11
C TRP A 52 7.80 -1.41 1.36
N HIS A 53 7.69 -1.41 0.04
CA HIS A 53 8.79 -1.74 -0.84
C HIS A 53 9.47 -0.44 -1.27
N GLN A 54 10.72 -0.28 -0.82
CA GLN A 54 11.64 0.74 -1.26
C GLN A 54 12.97 0.03 -1.54
N CYS A 55 13.50 0.19 -2.74
CA CYS A 55 14.74 -0.43 -3.17
C CYS A 55 15.77 0.63 -3.55
N ALA A 56 17.05 0.34 -3.31
CA ALA A 56 18.16 1.21 -3.68
C ALA A 56 18.25 1.44 -5.20
N CYS A 57 17.64 0.58 -6.03
CA CYS A 57 17.57 0.77 -7.48
C CYS A 57 16.55 1.81 -7.95
N GLY A 58 15.81 2.44 -7.02
CA GLY A 58 14.81 3.46 -7.32
C GLY A 58 13.38 2.96 -7.44
N VAL A 59 13.13 1.64 -7.40
CA VAL A 59 11.76 1.10 -7.35
C VAL A 59 11.13 1.41 -5.98
N GLY A 60 9.99 2.07 -6.01
CA GLY A 60 9.24 2.49 -4.82
C GLY A 60 9.51 3.95 -4.43
N PRO A 61 8.84 4.46 -3.38
CA PRO A 61 8.12 3.72 -2.35
C PRO A 61 6.70 3.30 -2.78
N ILE A 62 6.36 2.02 -2.61
CA ILE A 62 5.05 1.42 -2.91
C ILE A 62 4.65 0.45 -1.78
N GLN A 63 3.35 0.27 -1.53
CA GLN A 63 2.87 -0.70 -0.53
C GLN A 63 3.29 -2.14 -0.92
N ARG A 64 3.99 -2.83 -0.02
CA ARG A 64 4.63 -4.15 -0.28
C ARG A 64 3.66 -5.22 -0.76
N ASP A 65 2.45 -5.26 -0.22
CA ASP A 65 1.49 -6.33 -0.53
C ASP A 65 0.85 -6.06 -1.92
N LEU A 66 0.56 -4.80 -2.25
CA LEU A 66 0.19 -4.38 -3.62
C LEU A 66 1.31 -4.67 -4.62
N TYR A 67 2.55 -4.38 -4.25
CA TYR A 67 3.72 -4.68 -5.09
C TYR A 67 3.88 -6.19 -5.32
N SER A 68 3.74 -7.01 -4.28
CA SER A 68 3.80 -8.48 -4.38
C SER A 68 2.66 -9.03 -5.24
N ALA A 69 1.46 -8.44 -5.14
CA ALA A 69 0.33 -8.81 -5.98
C ALA A 69 0.55 -8.46 -7.46
N PHE A 70 1.13 -7.29 -7.75
CA PHE A 70 1.56 -6.93 -9.10
C PHE A 70 2.55 -7.97 -9.65
N LEU A 71 3.57 -8.34 -8.87
CA LEU A 71 4.54 -9.34 -9.32
C LEU A 71 3.90 -10.70 -9.58
N ALA A 72 2.95 -11.11 -8.74
CA ALA A 72 2.21 -12.36 -8.91
C ALA A 72 1.31 -12.34 -10.15
N ALA A 73 0.68 -11.21 -10.45
CA ALA A 73 -0.23 -11.07 -11.59
C ALA A 73 0.46 -11.22 -12.96
N TYR A 74 1.77 -10.96 -13.03
CA TYR A 74 2.57 -11.08 -14.25
C TYR A 74 3.63 -12.18 -14.18
N LEU A 75 3.61 -13.01 -13.14
CA LEU A 75 4.47 -14.18 -13.02
C LEU A 75 4.03 -15.26 -14.02
N ASP A 76 4.98 -16.03 -14.55
CA ASP A 76 4.64 -17.23 -15.30
C ASP A 76 4.19 -18.34 -14.35
N PRO A 77 2.98 -18.89 -14.50
CA PRO A 77 2.58 -20.02 -13.68
C PRO A 77 3.30 -21.32 -14.09
N ALA A 78 3.72 -21.46 -15.35
CA ALA A 78 4.44 -22.65 -15.81
C ALA A 78 5.91 -22.62 -15.40
N ASP A 79 6.50 -21.42 -15.32
CA ASP A 79 7.86 -21.20 -14.83
C ASP A 79 7.89 -20.08 -13.77
N PRO A 80 7.59 -20.39 -12.49
CA PRO A 80 7.41 -19.39 -11.43
C PRO A 80 8.75 -18.84 -10.91
N ILE A 81 9.61 -18.38 -11.82
CA ILE A 81 10.89 -17.71 -11.54
C ILE A 81 10.71 -16.22 -11.86
N PRO A 82 10.81 -15.31 -10.87
CA PRO A 82 10.76 -13.88 -11.10
C PRO A 82 11.92 -13.42 -11.99
N SER A 83 11.62 -12.66 -13.05
CA SER A 83 12.61 -12.15 -14.01
C SER A 83 12.43 -10.64 -14.20
N CYS A 84 13.52 -9.87 -14.04
CA CYS A 84 13.49 -8.41 -14.22
C CYS A 84 12.96 -8.02 -15.60
N ALA A 85 13.43 -8.70 -16.65
CA ALA A 85 13.08 -8.40 -18.04
C ALA A 85 11.57 -8.52 -18.29
N ARG A 86 10.91 -9.51 -17.68
CA ARG A 86 9.47 -9.72 -17.83
C ARG A 86 8.65 -8.56 -17.28
N TYR A 87 9.04 -8.02 -16.13
CA TYR A 87 8.27 -6.98 -15.46
C TYR A 87 8.45 -5.59 -16.06
N GLN A 88 9.54 -5.33 -16.80
CA GLN A 88 9.79 -4.02 -17.41
C GLN A 88 8.61 -3.57 -18.30
N VAL A 89 8.09 -4.48 -19.13
CA VAL A 89 6.96 -4.21 -20.04
C VAL A 89 5.68 -3.83 -19.28
N TYR A 90 5.47 -4.42 -18.10
CA TYR A 90 4.25 -4.19 -17.31
C TYR A 90 4.40 -3.07 -16.28
N TRP A 91 5.62 -2.62 -16.01
CA TRP A 91 5.89 -1.64 -14.97
C TRP A 91 5.45 -0.23 -15.35
N GLU A 92 5.50 0.10 -16.63
CA GLU A 92 5.09 1.42 -17.12
C GLU A 92 3.66 1.75 -16.68
N GLY A 93 3.51 2.87 -15.97
CA GLY A 93 2.25 3.29 -15.36
C GLY A 93 1.70 2.37 -14.25
N ALA A 94 2.30 1.21 -13.97
CA ALA A 94 1.89 0.36 -12.85
C ALA A 94 2.17 1.04 -11.51
N GLU A 95 3.33 1.68 -11.36
CA GLU A 95 3.67 2.41 -10.14
C GLU A 95 2.60 3.43 -9.75
N ALA A 96 2.17 4.27 -10.70
CA ALA A 96 1.13 5.26 -10.47
C ALA A 96 -0.21 4.61 -10.07
N ARG A 97 -0.59 3.51 -10.73
CA ARG A 97 -1.82 2.75 -10.40
C ARG A 97 -1.75 2.13 -9.00
N LEU A 98 -0.62 1.58 -8.61
CA LEU A 98 -0.42 0.98 -7.29
C LEU A 98 -0.45 2.04 -6.19
N ARG A 99 0.14 3.22 -6.45
CA ARG A 99 0.09 4.38 -5.54
C ARG A 99 -1.35 4.87 -5.35
N ALA A 100 -2.07 5.08 -6.45
CA ALA A 100 -3.48 5.50 -6.41
C ALA A 100 -4.38 4.46 -5.71
N ALA A 101 -4.13 3.15 -5.91
CA ALA A 101 -4.85 2.10 -5.21
C ALA A 101 -4.61 2.15 -3.69
N HIS A 102 -3.38 2.44 -3.27
CA HIS A 102 -3.07 2.62 -1.85
C HIS A 102 -3.75 3.87 -1.27
N GLU A 103 -3.69 5.01 -1.96
CA GLU A 103 -4.34 6.26 -1.55
C GLU A 103 -5.86 6.09 -1.40
N ARG A 104 -6.50 5.41 -2.35
CA ARG A 104 -7.92 5.08 -2.26
C ARG A 104 -8.22 4.21 -1.04
N THR A 105 -7.32 3.28 -0.71
CA THR A 105 -7.46 2.45 0.50
C THR A 105 -7.35 3.31 1.77
N VAL A 106 -6.42 4.26 1.83
CA VAL A 106 -6.31 5.22 2.93
C VAL A 106 -7.59 6.04 3.07
N GLN A 107 -8.15 6.51 1.96
CA GLN A 107 -9.36 7.32 1.97
C GLN A 107 -10.56 6.53 2.52
N ARG A 108 -10.74 5.28 2.06
CA ARG A 108 -11.77 4.38 2.62
C ARG A 108 -11.58 4.13 4.11
N ALA A 109 -10.34 4.08 4.59
CA ALA A 109 -10.05 3.93 6.02
C ALA A 109 -10.52 5.15 6.81
N ARG A 110 -10.29 6.35 6.26
CA ARG A 110 -10.75 7.62 6.86
C ARG A 110 -12.27 7.73 6.89
N GLU A 111 -12.94 7.18 5.89
CA GLU A 111 -14.40 7.04 5.84
C GLU A 111 -14.95 5.98 6.83
N GLY A 112 -14.09 5.32 7.61
CA GLY A 112 -14.50 4.33 8.62
C GLY A 112 -14.78 2.95 8.05
N GLN A 113 -14.45 2.67 6.78
CA GLN A 113 -14.64 1.35 6.20
C GLN A 113 -13.70 0.32 6.86
N VAL A 114 -14.20 -0.92 7.00
CA VAL A 114 -13.40 -2.04 7.47
C VAL A 114 -12.44 -2.50 6.36
N LEU A 115 -11.14 -2.47 6.66
CA LEU A 115 -10.08 -2.82 5.71
C LEU A 115 -9.17 -3.93 6.25
N PRO A 116 -8.51 -4.70 5.38
CA PRO A 116 -7.55 -5.71 5.80
C PRO A 116 -6.38 -5.10 6.60
N ARG A 117 -6.05 -5.72 7.74
CA ARG A 117 -4.89 -5.30 8.58
C ARG A 117 -3.55 -5.34 7.83
N SER A 118 -3.46 -6.20 6.81
CA SER A 118 -2.24 -6.38 6.00
C SER A 118 -1.80 -5.08 5.30
N LEU A 119 -2.72 -4.15 5.03
CA LEU A 119 -2.43 -2.88 4.36
C LEU A 119 -1.76 -1.84 5.26
N GLY A 120 -1.50 -2.17 6.54
CA GLY A 120 -0.74 -1.30 7.45
C GLY A 120 -1.48 -0.02 7.86
N LEU A 121 -2.75 0.11 7.51
CA LEU A 121 -3.59 1.23 7.91
C LEU A 121 -4.09 0.95 9.32
N THR A 122 -3.41 1.52 10.32
CA THR A 122 -3.99 1.64 11.66
C THR A 122 -5.33 2.34 11.50
N ARG A 123 -6.40 1.73 12.05
CA ARG A 123 -7.69 2.41 12.22
C ARG A 123 -7.35 3.77 12.80
N ALA A 124 -7.51 4.84 12.01
CA ALA A 124 -7.66 6.14 12.60
C ALA A 124 -8.80 5.93 13.59
N ARG A 125 -8.51 5.94 14.88
CA ARG A 125 -9.56 6.07 15.88
C ARG A 125 -10.23 7.38 15.48
N ALA A 126 -11.33 7.28 14.76
CA ALA A 126 -12.34 8.31 14.77
C ALA A 126 -12.81 8.37 16.22
N ARG A 127 -12.04 9.07 17.07
CA ARG A 127 -12.70 10.00 17.95
C ARG A 127 -13.29 11.01 16.99
N LEU A 128 -14.52 10.71 16.54
CA LEU A 128 -15.44 11.74 16.12
C LEU A 128 -15.32 12.82 17.21
N PRO A 129 -14.93 14.07 16.89
CA PRO A 129 -15.05 15.13 17.87
C PRO A 129 -16.52 15.11 18.27
N GLU A 130 -16.78 14.79 19.53
CA GLU A 130 -18.05 15.03 20.18
C GLU A 130 -18.48 16.43 19.74
N SER A 131 -19.69 16.52 19.19
CA SER A 131 -20.30 17.75 18.70
C SER A 131 -19.94 18.87 19.66
N ARG A 132 -19.07 19.78 19.23
CA ARG A 132 -18.83 21.02 19.96
C ARG A 132 -20.16 21.75 19.92
N GLY A 133 -20.87 21.75 21.05
CA GLY A 133 -22.02 22.61 21.26
C GLY A 133 -21.68 24.03 20.84
N GLU A 134 -22.64 24.68 20.20
CA GLU A 134 -22.52 26.05 19.72
C GLU A 134 -21.88 26.96 20.78
N PRO A 135 -20.78 27.66 20.45
CA PRO A 135 -20.34 28.76 21.29
C PRO A 135 -21.31 29.94 21.09
N PRO A 136 -21.67 30.67 22.15
CA PRO A 136 -22.53 31.84 22.03
C PRO A 136 -21.85 32.92 21.18
N GLN A 137 -22.65 33.55 20.33
CA GLN A 137 -22.23 34.64 19.45
C GLN A 137 -21.75 35.84 20.29
N GLY A 138 -20.53 36.30 20.01
CA GLY A 138 -19.93 37.51 20.57
C GLY A 138 -18.97 38.14 19.55
N PRO A 139 -18.79 39.47 19.55
CA PRO A 139 -18.75 40.25 18.31
C PRO A 139 -17.42 40.23 17.56
N ALA A 140 -17.56 40.41 16.25
CA ALA A 140 -16.52 40.49 15.23
C ALA A 140 -15.42 41.51 15.56
N PHE A 141 -14.15 41.10 15.38
CA PHE A 141 -13.03 42.03 15.27
C PHE A 141 -12.05 41.60 14.17
N LEU A 142 -12.18 42.32 13.06
CA LEU A 142 -11.15 42.81 12.14
C LEU A 142 -9.99 41.88 11.72
N LEU A 143 -10.10 41.48 10.45
CA LEU A 143 -9.01 41.09 9.56
C LEU A 143 -7.81 42.06 9.68
N ARG A 144 -6.61 41.52 9.93
CA ARG A 144 -5.36 42.13 9.48
C ARG A 144 -4.46 41.08 8.87
N GLN A 145 -4.11 41.36 7.63
CA GLN A 145 -3.38 40.53 6.69
C GLN A 145 -1.87 40.53 7.00
N GLY A 146 -1.22 39.38 6.83
CA GLY A 146 0.20 39.26 6.49
C GLY A 146 1.15 38.87 7.62
N ARG A 147 1.74 37.67 7.51
CA ARG A 147 3.18 37.44 7.28
C ARG A 147 3.49 35.95 7.41
N TRP A 148 4.00 35.35 6.32
CA TRP A 148 4.63 34.03 6.36
C TRP A 148 6.05 34.22 6.89
N GLU A 149 6.34 33.72 8.09
CA GLU A 149 7.71 33.70 8.63
C GLU A 149 8.32 32.30 8.57
N ALA A 150 9.60 32.33 8.22
CA ALA A 150 10.49 31.24 7.95
C ALA A 150 10.63 30.26 9.11
N TRP A 151 10.75 28.99 8.75
CA TRP A 151 11.28 27.95 9.61
C TRP A 151 12.72 28.31 10.00
N ASN A 152 12.97 28.46 11.29
CA ASN A 152 14.28 28.73 11.85
C ASN A 152 14.55 27.74 12.97
N GLU A 153 15.47 26.80 12.74
CA GLU A 153 16.30 26.14 13.77
C GLU A 153 17.39 25.36 13.00
N ARG A 154 18.57 25.97 12.83
CA ARG A 154 19.79 25.78 13.65
C ARG A 154 20.23 24.32 13.75
N LEU A 155 21.21 23.96 12.94
CA LEU A 155 22.16 22.89 13.24
C LEU A 155 23.53 23.55 13.38
N GLU A 156 24.06 23.60 14.60
CA GLU A 156 25.47 23.90 14.85
C GLU A 156 26.35 22.73 14.40
N PRO A 157 27.55 22.97 13.85
CA PRO A 157 28.49 21.91 13.49
C PRO A 157 29.34 21.49 14.70
N PRO A 158 29.71 20.21 14.82
CA PRO A 158 30.64 19.78 15.87
C PRO A 158 32.08 20.18 15.51
N LEU A 159 32.73 20.88 16.43
CA LEU A 159 34.18 20.92 16.55
C LEU A 159 34.58 19.91 17.63
N LEU A 160 35.40 18.92 17.26
CA LEU A 160 36.59 18.44 17.95
C LEU A 160 37.23 17.34 17.08
#